data_AF-A0A420HA58-F1
#
_entry.id   AF-A0A420HA58-F1
#
_cell.length_a   1.000
_cell.length_b   1.000
_cell.length_c   1.000
_cell.angle_alpha   90.00
_cell.angle_beta   90.00
_cell.angle_gamma   90.00
#
_symmetry.space_group_name_H-M   'P 1'
#
loop_
_entity.id
_entity.type
_entity.pdbx_description
1 polymer ?
#
loop_
_entity_poly.entity_id
_entity_poly.type
_entity_poly.pdbx_seq_one_letter_code
_entity_poly.pdbx_strand_id
1 'polypeptide(L)'
;MRSFFSLTNFVSTLLVLTTSSLAHFAVEYPAPRGYNEETTNQFPCGGLNEVSTQRTLYPITGGAIGIEVGHARTNIEVLIAFESEPTTKFKTILRKTFTQMGTGKFCMTNVNMPVELDIHEGTNATIQVITNSDDDGIGGYYSCSDITFGISAFDFDICQNSTGVSVSSIKVKGNANETNPGDDSSQKSAAIHNWNSDLYSLSIILLSSLITAVIIINF
;
A
#
# COMPACT_ATOMS: atom_id res chain seq x y z
N MET A 1 42.79 -27.39 -42.47
CA MET A 1 42.56 -26.74 -41.15
C MET A 1 41.35 -25.82 -41.30
N ARG A 2 40.21 -26.18 -40.69
CA ARG A 2 39.01 -25.33 -40.65
C ARG A 2 38.98 -24.69 -39.26
N SER A 3 39.15 -23.38 -39.20
CA SER A 3 39.07 -22.61 -37.96
C SER A 3 37.60 -22.39 -37.62
N PHE A 4 37.16 -22.88 -36.45
CA PHE A 4 35.86 -22.59 -35.87
C PHE A 4 35.97 -21.31 -35.04
N PHE A 5 35.33 -20.23 -35.47
CA PHE A 5 35.06 -19.08 -34.60
C PHE A 5 33.70 -19.28 -33.94
N SER A 6 33.70 -19.58 -32.63
CA SER A 6 32.51 -19.62 -31.79
C SER A 6 32.27 -18.22 -31.24
N LEU A 7 31.21 -17.56 -31.70
CA LEU A 7 30.72 -16.30 -31.12
C LEU A 7 29.79 -16.65 -29.95
N THR A 8 30.30 -16.53 -28.74
CA THR A 8 29.52 -16.61 -27.50
C THR A 8 28.82 -15.27 -27.26
N ASN A 9 27.50 -15.22 -27.47
CA ASN A 9 26.65 -14.10 -27.07
C ASN A 9 26.47 -14.14 -25.54
N PHE A 10 27.12 -13.21 -24.83
CA PHE A 10 26.82 -12.93 -23.43
C PHE A 10 25.51 -12.12 -23.34
N VAL A 11 24.39 -12.79 -23.09
CA VAL A 11 23.13 -12.12 -22.75
C VAL A 11 23.16 -11.80 -21.26
N SER A 12 23.52 -10.56 -20.92
CA SER A 12 23.44 -10.03 -19.56
C SER A 12 21.97 -9.76 -19.23
N THR A 13 21.38 -10.56 -18.35
CA THR A 13 20.00 -10.39 -17.86
C THR A 13 20.02 -9.33 -16.76
N LEU A 14 19.61 -8.11 -17.11
CA LEU A 14 19.41 -7.02 -16.15
C LEU A 14 18.12 -7.28 -15.35
N LEU A 15 18.27 -7.78 -14.11
CA LEU A 15 17.17 -7.95 -13.17
C LEU A 15 16.76 -6.57 -12.63
N VAL A 16 15.73 -5.97 -13.22
CA VAL A 16 15.14 -4.72 -12.72
C VAL A 16 14.33 -5.04 -11.47
N LEU A 17 14.89 -4.76 -10.29
CA LEU A 17 14.11 -4.70 -9.06
C LEU A 17 13.30 -3.40 -9.09
N THR A 18 12.05 -3.48 -9.55
CA THR A 18 11.09 -2.40 -9.36
C THR A 18 10.75 -2.35 -7.88
N THR A 19 11.39 -1.44 -7.14
CA THR A 19 10.90 -1.07 -5.81
C THR A 19 9.61 -0.30 -6.01
N SER A 20 8.46 -0.98 -5.83
CA SER A 20 7.19 -0.29 -5.74
C SER A 20 7.24 0.59 -4.49
N SER A 21 7.53 1.87 -4.69
CA SER A 21 7.35 2.89 -3.66
C SER A 21 5.86 3.00 -3.40
N LEU A 22 5.39 2.27 -2.40
CA LEU A 22 4.01 2.34 -1.98
C LEU A 22 3.82 3.63 -1.19
N ALA A 23 3.35 4.68 -1.85
CA ALA A 23 3.15 5.96 -1.17
C ALA A 23 2.08 5.85 -0.06
N HIS A 24 1.03 5.06 -0.30
CA HIS A 24 -0.15 4.97 0.55
C HIS A 24 -0.12 3.73 1.47
N PHE A 25 -0.77 2.64 1.05
CA PHE A 25 -0.75 1.35 1.74
C PHE A 25 -1.14 0.21 0.79
N ALA A 26 -0.84 -1.03 1.14
CA ALA A 26 -1.32 -2.22 0.45
C ALA A 26 -1.58 -3.33 1.46
N VAL A 27 -2.52 -4.19 1.10
CA VAL A 27 -2.74 -5.45 1.80
C VAL A 27 -1.85 -6.50 1.16
N GLU A 28 -1.00 -7.14 1.95
CA GLU A 28 -0.16 -8.27 1.52
C GLU A 28 -0.85 -9.61 1.76
N TYR A 29 -1.64 -9.71 2.83
CA TYR A 29 -2.41 -10.90 3.17
C TYR A 29 -3.69 -10.56 3.93
N PRO A 30 -4.83 -11.20 3.62
CA PRO A 30 -5.06 -12.08 2.47
C PRO A 30 -4.90 -11.35 1.13
N ALA A 31 -4.68 -12.08 0.04
CA ALA A 31 -4.40 -11.45 -1.26
C ALA A 31 -5.53 -10.47 -1.65
N PRO A 32 -5.21 -9.20 -1.98
CA PRO A 32 -6.22 -8.22 -2.35
C PRO A 32 -6.75 -8.50 -3.76
N ARG A 33 -7.91 -7.92 -4.09
CA ARG A 33 -8.48 -7.95 -5.46
C ARG A 33 -7.55 -7.34 -6.51
N GLY A 34 -6.62 -6.49 -6.07
CA GLY A 34 -5.66 -5.80 -6.90
C GLY A 34 -5.30 -4.46 -6.28
N TYR A 35 -4.66 -3.61 -7.08
CA TYR A 35 -4.29 -2.26 -6.70
C TYR A 35 -4.46 -1.33 -7.91
N ASN A 36 -5.11 -0.19 -7.68
CA ASN A 36 -5.16 0.92 -8.62
C ASN A 36 -5.08 2.22 -7.81
N GLU A 37 -3.98 2.96 -8.01
CA GLU A 37 -3.67 4.19 -7.27
C GLU A 37 -4.70 5.30 -7.52
N GLU A 38 -5.26 5.38 -8.73
CA GLU A 38 -6.22 6.42 -9.10
C GLU A 38 -7.59 6.23 -8.41
N THR A 39 -7.88 5.00 -8.00
CA THR A 39 -9.19 4.63 -7.45
C THR A 39 -9.12 4.16 -6.00
N THR A 40 -7.94 4.13 -5.38
CA THR A 40 -7.78 3.58 -4.02
C THR A 40 -8.60 4.31 -2.95
N ASN A 41 -9.01 5.55 -3.21
CA ASN A 41 -9.91 6.35 -2.36
C ASN A 41 -11.42 6.08 -2.62
N GLN A 42 -11.76 5.21 -3.57
CA GLN A 42 -13.14 4.91 -3.92
C GLN A 42 -13.66 3.74 -3.09
N PHE A 43 -14.57 4.04 -2.16
CA PHE A 43 -15.30 3.03 -1.41
C PHE A 43 -16.13 2.12 -2.35
N PRO A 44 -16.30 0.82 -2.03
CA PRO A 44 -15.74 0.08 -0.89
C PRO A 44 -14.33 -0.48 -1.09
N CYS A 45 -13.91 -0.80 -2.31
CA CYS A 45 -12.74 -1.66 -2.50
C CYS A 45 -11.64 -0.99 -3.34
N GLY A 46 -11.48 0.32 -3.20
CA GLY A 46 -10.53 1.10 -3.99
C GLY A 46 -10.91 1.09 -5.48
N GLY A 47 -12.21 1.15 -5.77
CA GLY A 47 -12.76 1.04 -7.13
C GLY A 47 -12.88 -0.40 -7.68
N LEU A 48 -12.23 -1.37 -7.05
CA LEU A 48 -12.25 -2.79 -7.45
C LEU A 48 -13.46 -3.52 -6.84
N ASN A 49 -14.66 -3.11 -7.24
CA ASN A 49 -15.91 -3.49 -6.58
C ASN A 49 -16.42 -4.89 -6.97
N GLU A 50 -15.96 -5.44 -8.09
CA GLU A 50 -16.28 -6.81 -8.50
C GLU A 50 -15.63 -7.83 -7.55
N VAL A 51 -16.43 -8.76 -7.03
CA VAL A 51 -15.95 -9.85 -6.17
C VAL A 51 -15.11 -10.81 -7.00
N SER A 52 -13.91 -11.12 -6.52
CA SER A 52 -13.01 -12.06 -7.17
C SER A 52 -13.50 -13.49 -6.98
N THR A 53 -13.35 -14.31 -8.03
CA THR A 53 -13.50 -15.77 -7.94
C THR A 53 -12.26 -16.43 -7.36
N GLN A 54 -11.12 -15.74 -7.37
CA GLN A 54 -9.88 -16.17 -6.72
C GLN A 54 -9.88 -15.72 -5.27
N ARG A 55 -10.24 -16.63 -4.37
CA ARG A 55 -10.37 -16.39 -2.93
C ARG A 55 -9.18 -16.96 -2.16
N THR A 56 -8.73 -16.24 -1.14
CA THR A 56 -7.72 -16.76 -0.20
C THR A 56 -8.39 -17.69 0.81
N LEU A 57 -7.83 -18.88 1.03
CA LEU A 57 -8.29 -19.76 2.10
C LEU A 57 -7.87 -19.17 3.46
N TYR A 58 -8.84 -18.91 4.34
CA TYR A 58 -8.63 -18.17 5.60
C TYR A 58 -9.07 -18.97 6.84
N PRO A 59 -8.35 -18.91 7.98
CA PRO A 59 -8.69 -19.69 9.16
C PRO A 59 -10.07 -19.34 9.75
N ILE A 60 -10.88 -20.36 10.01
CA ILE A 60 -12.22 -20.22 10.59
C ILE A 60 -12.21 -19.57 11.98
N THR A 61 -11.12 -19.76 12.73
CA THR A 61 -10.93 -19.18 14.07
C THR A 61 -10.48 -17.72 14.04
N GLY A 62 -10.24 -17.17 12.84
CA GLY A 62 -9.50 -15.92 12.67
C GLY A 62 -8.02 -16.16 12.43
N GLY A 63 -7.40 -15.25 11.69
CA GLY A 63 -6.01 -15.37 11.24
C GLY A 63 -5.29 -14.03 11.22
N ALA A 64 -4.23 -13.94 10.42
CA ALA A 64 -3.43 -12.76 10.25
C ALA A 64 -4.01 -11.85 9.16
N ILE A 65 -3.69 -10.56 9.25
CA ILE A 65 -3.83 -9.60 8.14
C ILE A 65 -2.51 -8.85 8.04
N GLY A 66 -1.85 -8.95 6.88
CA GLY A 66 -0.59 -8.29 6.58
C GLY A 66 -0.82 -7.08 5.70
N ILE A 67 -0.23 -5.95 6.08
CA ILE A 67 -0.27 -4.71 5.30
C ILE A 67 1.14 -4.12 5.18
N GLU A 68 1.36 -3.29 4.17
CA GLU A 68 2.52 -2.41 4.06
C GLU A 68 2.04 -0.96 4.00
N VAL A 69 2.65 -0.09 4.80
CA VAL A 69 2.25 1.32 4.94
C VAL A 69 3.41 2.25 4.60
N GLY A 70 3.14 3.23 3.74
CA GLY A 70 4.13 4.21 3.27
C GLY A 70 4.29 5.45 4.18
N HIS A 71 3.34 5.70 5.07
CA HIS A 71 3.32 6.89 5.92
C HIS A 71 3.85 6.62 7.34
N ALA A 72 4.40 7.66 7.97
CA ALA A 72 4.98 7.55 9.31
C ALA A 72 3.92 7.33 10.40
N ARG A 73 2.67 7.69 10.13
CA ARG A 73 1.52 7.51 11.01
C ARG A 73 0.29 7.21 10.17
N THR A 74 -0.41 6.12 10.49
CA THR A 74 -1.60 5.73 9.74
C THR A 74 -2.63 5.10 10.66
N ASN A 75 -3.85 5.63 10.64
CA ASN A 75 -5.02 5.03 11.26
C ASN A 75 -5.52 3.90 10.36
N ILE A 76 -5.78 2.74 10.95
CA ILE A 76 -6.19 1.52 10.25
C ILE A 76 -7.43 0.96 10.92
N GLU A 77 -8.40 0.55 10.12
CA GLU A 77 -9.61 -0.16 10.53
C GLU A 77 -9.81 -1.39 9.64
N VAL A 78 -10.34 -2.47 10.22
CA VAL A 78 -10.61 -3.71 9.47
C VAL A 78 -12.05 -4.13 9.67
N LEU A 79 -12.76 -4.28 8.57
CA LEU A 79 -14.15 -4.72 8.51
C LEU A 79 -14.28 -6.03 7.72
N ILE A 80 -15.39 -6.72 7.89
CA ILE A 80 -15.74 -7.91 7.10
C ILE A 80 -17.22 -7.89 6.68
N ALA A 81 -17.48 -8.35 5.46
CA ALA A 81 -18.81 -8.62 4.92
C ALA A 81 -18.88 -10.07 4.41
N PHE A 82 -20.00 -10.74 4.62
CA PHE A 82 -20.22 -12.10 4.14
C PHE A 82 -20.94 -12.08 2.79
N GLU A 83 -20.82 -13.13 1.97
CA GLU A 83 -21.41 -13.18 0.62
C GLU A 83 -22.95 -12.98 0.60
N SER A 84 -23.63 -13.25 1.71
CA SER A 84 -25.05 -12.93 1.89
C SER A 84 -25.34 -11.43 1.99
N GLU A 85 -24.32 -10.60 2.17
CA GLU A 85 -24.41 -9.16 2.29
C GLU A 85 -23.74 -8.47 1.09
N PRO A 86 -24.32 -7.37 0.59
CA PRO A 86 -23.66 -6.62 -0.47
C PRO A 86 -22.32 -6.08 0.08
N THR A 87 -21.24 -6.23 -0.70
CA THR A 87 -19.89 -5.70 -0.40
C THR A 87 -19.83 -4.17 -0.34
N THR A 88 -20.99 -3.50 -0.38
CA THR A 88 -21.18 -2.07 -0.13
C THR A 88 -21.62 -1.78 1.31
N LYS A 89 -21.85 -2.81 2.15
CA LYS A 89 -22.33 -2.69 3.53
C LYS A 89 -21.56 -3.60 4.48
N PHE A 90 -20.32 -3.23 4.79
CA PHE A 90 -19.53 -3.86 5.84
C PHE A 90 -20.13 -3.51 7.21
N LYS A 91 -20.69 -4.50 7.92
CA LYS A 91 -21.32 -4.28 9.24
C LYS A 91 -20.49 -4.79 10.42
N THR A 92 -19.57 -5.71 10.16
CA THR A 92 -18.81 -6.40 11.20
C THR A 92 -17.41 -5.81 11.28
N ILE A 93 -17.05 -5.32 12.48
CA ILE A 93 -15.72 -4.76 12.76
C ILE A 93 -14.83 -5.89 13.28
N LEU A 94 -13.75 -6.20 12.56
CA LEU A 94 -12.71 -7.13 13.01
C LEU A 94 -11.64 -6.42 13.86
N ARG A 95 -11.27 -5.20 13.46
CA ARG A 95 -10.37 -4.32 14.23
C ARG A 95 -10.96 -2.92 14.21
N LYS A 96 -11.25 -2.38 15.40
CA LYS A 96 -11.53 -0.95 15.57
C LYS A 96 -10.31 -0.14 15.19
N THR A 97 -10.52 1.12 14.82
CA THR A 97 -9.46 2.06 14.47
C THR A 97 -8.31 2.04 15.49
N PHE A 98 -7.10 1.80 14.99
CA PHE A 98 -5.85 1.92 15.73
C PHE A 98 -4.82 2.64 14.87
N THR A 99 -3.77 3.18 15.49
CA THR A 99 -2.72 3.89 14.76
C THR A 99 -1.47 3.02 14.65
N GLN A 100 -0.99 2.79 13.44
CA GLN A 100 0.37 2.35 13.18
C GLN A 100 1.31 3.56 13.16
N MET A 101 2.47 3.41 13.81
CA MET A 101 3.59 4.32 13.75
C MET A 101 4.75 3.62 13.03
N GLY A 102 5.44 4.36 12.16
CA GLY A 102 6.53 3.84 11.32
C GLY A 102 6.05 3.23 10.00
N THR A 103 6.93 3.26 9.01
CA THR A 103 6.68 2.75 7.66
C THR A 103 7.07 1.28 7.53
N GLY A 104 6.49 0.61 6.55
CA GLY A 104 6.80 -0.76 6.18
C GLY A 104 5.72 -1.75 6.57
N LYS A 105 6.11 -3.03 6.61
CA LYS A 105 5.22 -4.16 6.82
C LYS A 105 4.73 -4.21 8.25
N PHE A 106 3.42 -4.40 8.41
CA PHE A 106 2.77 -4.60 9.67
C PHE A 106 1.80 -5.77 9.58
N CYS A 107 1.88 -6.62 10.60
CA CYS A 107 1.11 -7.83 10.73
C CYS A 107 0.16 -7.72 11.92
N MET A 108 -1.14 -7.75 11.64
CA MET A 108 -2.17 -7.97 12.63
C MET A 108 -2.34 -9.47 12.83
N THR A 109 -1.67 -10.05 13.84
CA THR A 109 -1.90 -11.46 14.20
C THR A 109 -3.19 -11.60 15.01
N ASN A 110 -3.78 -12.80 15.01
CA ASN A 110 -4.94 -13.15 15.85
C ASN A 110 -6.15 -12.23 15.64
N VAL A 111 -6.52 -11.94 14.39
CA VAL A 111 -7.76 -11.25 14.05
C VAL A 111 -8.91 -12.24 14.22
N ASN A 112 -9.40 -12.35 15.45
CA ASN A 112 -10.45 -13.29 15.83
C ASN A 112 -11.77 -12.95 15.15
N MET A 113 -12.49 -13.98 14.70
CA MET A 113 -13.86 -13.81 14.21
C MET A 113 -14.83 -13.70 15.41
N PRO A 114 -15.83 -12.80 15.35
CA PRO A 114 -16.89 -12.75 16.36
C PRO A 114 -17.60 -14.11 16.50
N VAL A 115 -17.78 -14.56 17.75
CA VAL A 115 -18.33 -15.89 18.05
C VAL A 115 -19.82 -16.02 17.72
N GLU A 116 -20.50 -14.90 17.57
CA GLU A 116 -21.93 -14.83 17.23
C GLU A 116 -22.20 -15.05 15.74
N LEU A 117 -21.15 -15.08 14.91
CA LEU A 117 -21.27 -15.33 13.48
C LEU A 117 -21.24 -16.83 13.22
N ASP A 118 -22.25 -17.31 12.51
CA ASP A 118 -22.37 -18.72 12.11
C ASP A 118 -21.44 -19.04 10.93
N ILE A 119 -20.13 -19.02 11.19
CA ILE A 119 -19.09 -19.25 10.18
C ILE A 119 -18.78 -20.75 10.12
N HIS A 120 -18.95 -21.34 8.94
CA HIS A 120 -18.62 -22.73 8.63
C HIS A 120 -17.54 -22.83 7.57
N GLU A 121 -16.92 -23.99 7.44
CA GLU A 121 -16.02 -24.29 6.32
C GLU A 121 -16.73 -24.03 4.98
N GLY A 122 -16.04 -23.37 4.04
CA GLY A 122 -16.59 -22.97 2.76
C GLY A 122 -17.35 -21.64 2.77
N THR A 123 -17.55 -21.01 3.93
CA THR A 123 -18.20 -19.70 4.01
C THR A 123 -17.36 -18.65 3.28
N ASN A 124 -17.99 -17.90 2.39
CA ASN A 124 -17.35 -16.83 1.64
C ASN A 124 -17.54 -15.47 2.31
N ALA A 125 -16.47 -14.69 2.33
CA ALA A 125 -16.49 -13.33 2.86
C ALA A 125 -15.51 -12.42 2.11
N THR A 126 -15.62 -11.13 2.36
CA THR A 126 -14.70 -10.09 1.92
C THR A 126 -14.21 -9.36 3.16
N ILE A 127 -12.90 -9.28 3.35
CA ILE A 127 -12.25 -8.42 4.36
C ILE A 127 -11.95 -7.08 3.70
N GLN A 128 -12.26 -5.99 4.36
CA GLN A 128 -11.90 -4.64 3.96
C GLN A 128 -10.93 -4.04 4.95
N VAL A 129 -9.80 -3.54 4.45
CA VAL A 129 -8.86 -2.72 5.21
C VAL A 129 -9.04 -1.28 4.78
N ILE A 130 -9.18 -0.40 5.77
CA ILE A 130 -9.39 1.04 5.60
C ILE A 130 -8.22 1.76 6.24
N THR A 131 -7.66 2.75 5.56
CA THR A 131 -6.71 3.69 6.16
C THR A 131 -7.19 5.13 6.04
N ASN A 132 -6.70 6.02 6.91
CA ASN A 132 -6.80 7.45 6.61
C ASN A 132 -5.96 7.80 5.37
N SER A 133 -6.25 8.95 4.79
CA SER A 133 -5.35 9.63 3.86
C SER A 133 -4.70 10.82 4.56
N ASP A 134 -3.51 11.19 4.13
CA ASP A 134 -2.85 12.45 4.49
C ASP A 134 -3.15 13.56 3.45
N ASP A 135 -3.84 13.23 2.36
CA ASP A 135 -4.24 14.18 1.33
C ASP A 135 -5.52 14.92 1.74
N ASP A 136 -5.46 16.25 1.65
CA ASP A 136 -6.58 17.11 1.99
C ASP A 136 -7.84 16.76 1.18
N GLY A 137 -8.95 16.55 1.88
CA GLY A 137 -10.25 16.24 1.27
C GLY A 137 -10.42 14.78 0.82
N ILE A 138 -9.39 13.94 0.94
CA ILE A 138 -9.48 12.50 0.76
C ILE A 138 -9.75 11.88 2.14
N GLY A 139 -10.92 11.25 2.32
CA GLY A 139 -11.26 10.65 3.62
C GLY A 139 -10.33 9.50 3.99
N GLY A 140 -10.12 8.57 3.06
CA GLY A 140 -9.28 7.40 3.28
C GLY A 140 -9.10 6.55 2.05
N TYR A 141 -8.30 5.50 2.19
CA TYR A 141 -8.04 4.51 1.16
C TYR A 141 -8.60 3.15 1.56
N TYR A 142 -8.94 2.33 0.57
CA TYR A 142 -9.68 1.10 0.77
C TYR A 142 -9.09 -0.04 -0.05
N SER A 143 -8.97 -1.21 0.57
CA SER A 143 -8.56 -2.44 -0.11
C SER A 143 -9.41 -3.60 0.38
N CYS A 144 -9.77 -4.49 -0.54
CA CYS A 144 -10.59 -5.66 -0.24
C CYS A 144 -9.86 -6.94 -0.62
N SER A 145 -9.99 -7.95 0.23
CA SER A 145 -9.52 -9.31 0.00
C SER A 145 -10.69 -10.28 0.12
N ASP A 146 -10.93 -11.06 -0.92
CA ASP A 146 -11.98 -12.08 -0.91
C ASP A 146 -11.43 -13.39 -0.35
N ILE A 147 -12.16 -13.97 0.60
CA ILE A 147 -11.75 -15.15 1.34
C ILE A 147 -12.80 -16.25 1.30
N THR A 148 -12.35 -17.46 1.55
CA THR A 148 -13.20 -18.62 1.90
C THR A 148 -12.66 -19.21 3.19
N PHE A 149 -13.54 -19.40 4.18
CA PHE A 149 -13.15 -19.96 5.46
C PHE A 149 -12.83 -21.46 5.34
N GLY A 150 -11.73 -21.89 5.97
CA GLY A 150 -11.29 -23.29 5.96
C GLY A 150 -10.71 -23.72 7.31
N ILE A 151 -10.91 -24.99 7.67
CA ILE A 151 -10.37 -25.56 8.92
C ILE A 151 -8.87 -25.89 8.76
N SER A 152 -8.44 -26.20 7.55
CA SER A 152 -7.03 -26.47 7.20
C SER A 152 -6.26 -25.23 6.75
N ALA A 153 -6.82 -24.03 6.94
CA ALA A 153 -6.14 -22.80 6.57
C ALA A 153 -5.05 -22.49 7.60
N PHE A 154 -3.86 -22.12 7.12
CA PHE A 154 -2.74 -21.69 7.95
C PHE A 154 -2.20 -20.38 7.39
N ASP A 155 -1.83 -19.47 8.28
CA ASP A 155 -1.37 -18.11 8.01
C ASP A 155 0.06 -17.85 8.52
N PHE A 156 0.69 -18.85 9.13
CA PHE A 156 2.04 -18.78 9.63
C PHE A 156 3.05 -18.62 8.47
N ASP A 157 4.04 -17.75 8.68
CA ASP A 157 5.11 -17.30 7.76
C ASP A 157 4.77 -16.22 6.71
N ILE A 158 3.49 -15.89 6.48
CA ILE A 158 3.13 -14.85 5.48
C ILE A 158 3.31 -13.43 6.06
N CYS A 159 3.29 -13.29 7.38
CA CYS A 159 3.02 -12.02 8.03
C CYS A 159 4.15 -11.62 8.99
N GLN A 160 4.99 -10.66 8.56
CA GLN A 160 6.19 -10.19 9.29
C GLN A 160 6.17 -8.67 9.47
N ASN A 161 6.65 -8.19 10.62
CA ASN A 161 6.76 -6.76 10.91
C ASN A 161 8.12 -6.21 10.48
N SER A 162 8.13 -5.05 9.83
CA SER A 162 9.33 -4.26 9.63
C SER A 162 9.87 -3.73 10.96
N THR A 163 11.19 -3.48 11.03
CA THR A 163 11.81 -2.82 12.19
C THR A 163 11.30 -1.38 12.31
N GLY A 164 11.00 -0.94 13.54
CA GLY A 164 10.53 0.43 13.79
C GLY A 164 9.02 0.63 13.61
N VAL A 165 8.28 -0.41 13.24
CA VAL A 165 6.81 -0.42 13.26
C VAL A 165 6.30 -0.66 14.68
N SER A 166 5.35 0.16 15.12
CA SER A 166 4.65 -0.04 16.39
C SER A 166 3.18 0.37 16.29
N VAL A 167 2.36 -0.13 17.21
CA VAL A 167 0.93 0.21 17.26
C VAL A 167 0.59 0.97 18.52
N SER A 168 -0.28 1.96 18.36
CA SER A 168 -0.89 2.70 19.45
C SER A 168 -2.41 2.57 19.37
N SER A 169 -2.99 2.09 20.47
CA SER A 169 -4.44 2.02 20.65
C SER A 169 -4.97 3.21 21.46
N ILE A 170 -4.24 4.34 21.49
CA ILE A 170 -4.81 5.63 21.96
C ILE A 170 -6.18 5.74 21.31
N LYS A 171 -7.23 5.97 22.12
CA LYS A 171 -8.64 5.87 21.73
C LYS A 171 -8.96 6.76 20.53
N VAL A 172 -8.60 6.32 19.33
CA VAL A 172 -9.01 6.94 18.07
C VAL A 172 -10.51 6.68 18.02
N LYS A 173 -11.27 7.74 18.26
CA LYS A 173 -12.72 7.69 18.12
C LYS A 173 -13.04 7.90 16.65
N GLY A 174 -14.01 7.15 16.14
CA GLY A 174 -14.44 7.24 14.74
C GLY A 174 -13.73 6.22 13.84
N ASN A 175 -14.05 6.33 12.56
CA ASN A 175 -13.58 5.40 11.53
C ASN A 175 -12.19 5.81 11.04
N ALA A 176 -11.43 4.88 10.45
CA ALA A 176 -10.09 5.21 9.97
C ALA A 176 -10.08 6.25 8.84
N ASN A 177 -11.14 6.31 8.03
CA ASN A 177 -11.30 7.25 6.91
C ASN A 177 -11.90 8.61 7.30
N GLU A 178 -12.01 8.90 8.59
CA GLU A 178 -12.45 10.19 9.09
C GLU A 178 -11.24 11.02 9.52
N THR A 179 -11.21 12.29 9.12
CA THR A 179 -10.24 13.26 9.63
C THR A 179 -10.58 13.55 11.10
N ASN A 180 -9.77 13.04 12.03
CA ASN A 180 -9.93 13.36 13.44
C ASN A 180 -9.39 14.78 13.70
N PRO A 181 -10.18 15.76 14.19
CA PRO A 181 -9.73 17.15 14.42
C PRO A 181 -8.71 17.32 15.55
N GLY A 182 -8.18 16.23 16.12
CA GLY A 182 -7.37 16.23 17.34
C GLY A 182 -5.90 15.89 17.15
N ASP A 183 -5.44 15.79 15.92
CA ASP A 183 -4.08 15.32 15.61
C ASP A 183 -3.37 16.31 14.69
N ASP A 184 -3.07 17.48 15.26
CA ASP A 184 -2.28 18.54 14.64
C ASP A 184 -0.79 18.16 14.61
N SER A 185 -0.48 17.04 13.96
CA SER A 185 0.89 16.70 13.57
C SER A 185 0.97 16.64 12.06
N SER A 186 0.84 17.80 11.43
CA SER A 186 1.38 18.06 10.10
C SER A 186 2.89 17.85 10.14
N GLN A 187 3.35 16.60 10.07
CA GLN A 187 4.74 16.31 9.82
C GLN A 187 4.97 16.44 8.32
N LYS A 188 5.34 17.65 7.93
CA LYS A 188 6.00 17.91 6.65
C LYS A 188 7.10 16.86 6.48
N SER A 189 6.94 15.99 5.48
CA SER A 189 8.03 15.17 4.99
C SER A 189 9.22 16.08 4.72
N ALA A 190 10.33 15.84 5.40
CA ALA A 190 11.55 16.63 5.22
C ALA A 190 12.20 16.24 3.89
N ALA A 191 11.69 16.80 2.81
CA ALA A 191 12.45 17.04 1.59
C ALA A 191 12.62 18.55 1.44
N ILE A 192 13.69 19.11 2.03
CA ILE A 192 14.10 20.47 1.73
C ILE A 192 14.75 20.45 0.34
N HIS A 193 13.94 20.54 -0.71
CA HIS A 193 14.37 21.08 -2.00
C HIS A 193 13.74 22.47 -2.15
N ASN A 194 14.52 23.47 -1.73
CA ASN A 194 14.18 24.88 -1.81
C ASN A 194 14.15 25.33 -3.28
N TRP A 195 12.98 25.31 -3.91
CA TRP A 195 12.72 26.04 -5.13
C TRP A 195 11.96 27.31 -4.76
N ASN A 196 12.71 28.37 -4.47
CA ASN A 196 12.14 29.72 -4.40
C ASN A 196 11.67 30.10 -5.80
N SER A 197 10.36 30.14 -6.00
CA SER A 197 9.72 30.75 -7.16
C SER A 197 9.59 32.25 -6.92
N ASP A 198 10.58 33.02 -7.34
CA ASP A 198 10.41 34.45 -7.62
C ASP A 198 10.58 34.65 -9.13
N LEU A 199 9.44 34.67 -9.83
CA LEU A 199 9.35 35.21 -11.17
C LEU A 199 9.32 36.75 -11.07
N TYR A 200 9.95 37.39 -12.06
CA TYR A 200 9.94 38.81 -12.39
C TYR A 200 11.02 39.70 -11.76
N SER A 201 12.22 39.65 -12.36
CA SER A 201 12.94 40.88 -12.71
C SER A 201 13.76 40.63 -13.96
N LEU A 202 13.58 41.53 -14.92
CA LEU A 202 14.16 41.52 -16.25
C LEU A 202 15.70 41.53 -16.27
N SER A 203 16.22 41.13 -17.43
CA SER A 203 17.53 41.43 -18.02
C SER A 203 18.78 40.78 -17.41
N ILE A 204 19.45 39.92 -18.20
CA ILE A 204 20.92 39.80 -18.38
C ILE A 204 21.15 38.86 -19.59
N ILE A 205 21.37 39.43 -20.78
CA ILE A 205 22.64 39.43 -21.53
C ILE A 205 23.02 38.06 -22.12
N LEU A 206 22.67 37.86 -23.40
CA LEU A 206 23.36 36.94 -24.31
C LEU A 206 24.61 37.66 -24.85
N LEU A 207 25.80 37.23 -24.43
CA LEU A 207 27.10 37.45 -25.10
C LEU A 207 28.01 36.29 -24.62
N SER A 208 28.31 35.31 -25.48
CA SER A 208 29.61 35.13 -26.15
C SER A 208 30.80 35.16 -25.17
N SER A 209 31.72 34.20 -25.14
CA SER A 209 32.53 33.79 -26.29
C SER A 209 33.40 32.57 -25.96
N LEU A 210 33.75 31.87 -27.05
CA LEU A 210 34.70 30.78 -27.13
C LEU A 210 36.12 31.14 -26.60
N ILE A 211 36.77 30.14 -26.02
CA ILE A 211 38.23 29.90 -26.07
C ILE A 211 38.37 28.40 -26.38
N THR A 212 38.35 28.03 -27.67
CA THR A 212 39.50 27.73 -28.55
C THR A 212 40.16 26.38 -28.26
N ALA A 213 39.88 25.42 -29.13
CA ALA A 213 40.86 24.42 -29.56
C ALA A 213 41.01 24.59 -31.08
N VAL A 214 42.06 25.28 -31.50
CA VAL A 214 42.56 25.24 -32.89
C VAL A 214 44.07 25.14 -32.80
N ILE A 215 44.60 24.06 -33.36
CA ILE A 215 45.94 23.77 -33.88
C ILE A 215 45.89 22.24 -34.11
N ILE A 216 46.07 21.64 -35.29
CA ILE A 216 46.71 22.05 -36.55
C ILE A 216 46.32 21.02 -37.64
N ILE A 217 45.85 21.53 -38.78
CA ILE A 217 46.17 21.20 -40.19
C ILE A 217 45.79 19.81 -40.78
N ASN A 218 44.95 19.89 -41.82
CA ASN A 218 44.72 18.90 -42.88
C ASN A 218 45.97 18.63 -43.73
N PHE A 219 46.18 17.36 -44.09
CA PHE A 219 46.40 16.90 -45.47
C PHE A 219 45.80 15.51 -45.62
#